data_AF-A0A354XH86-F1
#
_entry.id   AF-A0A354XH86-F1
#
_cell.length_a   1.000
_cell.length_b   1.000
_cell.length_c   1.000
_cell.angle_alpha   90.00
_cell.angle_beta   90.00
_cell.angle_gamma   90.00
#
_symmetry.space_group_name_H-M   'P 1'
#
loop_
_entity.id
_entity.type
_entity.pdbx_description
1 polymer ?
#
loop_
_entity_poly.entity_id
_entity_poly.type
_entity_poly.pdbx_seq_one_letter_code
_entity_poly.pdbx_strand_id
1 'polypeptide(L)'
;AWDEAEGRAYFIDDESVGRLKVSFFGPFYGGYNVLELDDDYQWALVAGPNRDYLWILARTPTLEGDVEQRLRQRAAELDFPTDELIDVVQDQTCPGR
;
A
#
# COMPACT_ATOMS: atom_id res chain seq x y z
N ALA A 1 7.41 14.08 -17.48
CA ALA A 1 8.59 13.57 -16.75
C ALA A 1 8.10 13.17 -15.37
N TRP A 2 8.40 11.98 -14.91
CA TRP A 2 8.14 11.58 -13.52
C TRP A 2 9.30 12.13 -12.70
N ASP A 3 8.99 12.88 -11.65
CA ASP A 3 9.96 13.28 -10.63
C ASP A 3 9.97 12.20 -9.55
N GLU A 4 11.15 11.67 -9.24
CA GLU A 4 11.37 10.77 -8.11
C GLU A 4 10.98 11.47 -6.80
N ALA A 5 10.37 10.72 -5.89
CA ALA A 5 10.08 11.19 -4.54
C ALA A 5 10.80 10.30 -3.52
N GLU A 6 11.77 10.86 -2.81
CA GLU A 6 12.47 10.17 -1.72
C GLU A 6 11.72 10.38 -0.40
N GLY A 7 11.34 9.29 0.26
CA GLY A 7 10.65 9.32 1.55
C GLY A 7 11.40 8.64 2.68
N ARG A 8 10.99 8.92 3.93
CA ARG A 8 11.50 8.24 5.14
C ARG A 8 10.34 7.59 5.90
N ALA A 9 10.56 6.37 6.39
CA ALA A 9 9.62 5.61 7.20
C ALA A 9 10.24 5.25 8.56
N TYR A 10 9.46 5.34 9.63
CA TYR A 10 9.88 4.94 10.97
C TYR A 10 8.76 4.17 11.68
N PHE A 11 9.11 3.12 12.44
CA PHE A 11 8.17 2.46 13.33
C PHE A 11 7.64 3.43 14.40
N ILE A 12 6.36 3.30 14.73
CA ILE A 12 5.73 4.07 15.81
C ILE A 12 5.76 3.27 17.12
N ASP A 13 5.61 1.95 17.01
CA ASP A 13 5.60 0.99 18.11
C ASP A 13 6.77 -0.01 17.94
N ASP A 14 6.62 -1.25 18.39
CA ASP A 14 7.61 -2.31 18.23
C ASP A 14 7.91 -2.60 16.74
N GLU A 15 9.16 -2.96 16.43
CA GLU A 15 9.61 -3.25 15.06
C GLU A 15 8.92 -4.49 14.45
N SER A 16 8.34 -5.36 15.28
CA SER A 16 7.53 -6.49 14.82
C SER A 16 6.09 -6.11 14.46
N VAL A 17 5.66 -4.86 14.68
CA VAL A 17 4.32 -4.37 14.36
C VAL A 17 4.39 -3.51 13.11
N GLY A 18 3.63 -3.87 12.07
CA GLY A 18 3.58 -3.17 10.78
C GLY A 18 2.92 -1.80 10.82
N ARG A 19 3.26 -0.95 11.78
CA ARG A 19 2.69 0.38 12.01
C ARG A 19 3.79 1.44 11.98
N LEU A 20 3.80 2.23 10.92
CA LEU A 20 4.84 3.19 10.60
C LEU A 20 4.26 4.59 10.41
N LYS A 21 5.15 5.58 10.50
CA LYS A 21 4.95 6.94 10.00
C LYS A 21 5.86 7.16 8.79
N VAL A 22 5.30 7.63 7.67
CA VAL A 22 6.01 7.83 6.40
C VAL A 22 5.90 9.29 5.97
N SER A 23 7.01 9.88 5.52
CA SER A 23 7.07 11.25 4.98
C SER A 23 7.77 11.24 3.64
N PHE A 24 7.10 11.68 2.57
CA PHE A 24 7.68 11.87 1.24
C PHE A 24 8.18 13.30 1.00
N PHE A 25 7.56 14.30 1.65
CA PHE A 25 7.95 15.71 1.57
C PHE A 25 7.81 16.33 2.96
N GLY A 26 8.93 16.66 3.61
CA GLY A 26 8.89 17.23 4.96
C GLY A 26 8.07 18.53 5.05
N PRO A 27 7.46 18.89 6.19
CA PRO A 27 7.52 18.22 7.50
C PRO A 27 6.26 17.36 7.82
N PHE A 28 5.65 16.69 6.84
CA PHE A 28 4.42 15.92 7.07
C PHE A 28 4.64 14.41 7.06
N TYR A 29 4.15 13.73 8.10
CA TYR A 29 4.16 12.27 8.20
C TYR A 29 2.72 11.74 8.15
N GLY A 30 2.44 10.83 7.22
CA GLY A 30 1.21 10.04 7.18
C GLY A 30 1.42 8.70 7.89
N GLY A 31 0.33 8.16 8.46
CA GLY A 31 0.34 6.76 8.95
C GLY A 31 0.50 5.79 7.79
N TYR A 32 1.19 4.68 8.02
CA TYR A 32 1.36 3.58 7.08
C TYR A 32 1.23 2.28 7.86
N ASN A 33 0.11 1.59 7.68
CA ASN A 33 -0.29 0.46 8.51
C ASN A 33 -0.49 -0.77 7.61
N VAL A 34 0.31 -1.82 7.82
CA VAL A 34 0.13 -3.11 7.16
C VAL A 34 -1.03 -3.83 7.84
N LEU A 35 -2.15 -3.96 7.12
CA LEU A 35 -3.38 -4.59 7.61
C LEU A 35 -3.38 -6.10 7.38
N GLU A 36 -2.80 -6.53 6.25
CA GLU A 36 -2.64 -7.93 5.89
C GLU A 36 -1.38 -8.09 5.03
N LEU A 37 -0.71 -9.22 5.19
CA LEU A 37 0.56 -9.53 4.56
C LEU A 37 0.63 -11.05 4.37
N ASP A 38 1.12 -11.49 3.23
CA ASP A 38 1.35 -12.92 3.01
C ASP A 38 2.66 -13.40 3.62
N ASP A 39 2.71 -14.70 3.94
CA ASP A 39 3.83 -15.33 4.65
C ASP A 39 5.18 -15.18 3.92
N ASP A 40 5.17 -15.16 2.58
CA ASP A 40 6.32 -14.99 1.69
C ASP A 40 6.51 -13.53 1.21
N TYR A 41 5.74 -12.57 1.74
CA TYR A 41 5.84 -11.13 1.44
C TYR A 41 5.68 -10.76 -0.04
N GLN A 42 4.97 -11.54 -0.84
CA GLN A 42 4.65 -11.25 -2.23
C GLN A 42 3.56 -10.18 -2.42
N TRP A 43 2.65 -10.02 -1.47
CA TRP A 43 1.61 -8.97 -1.48
C TRP A 43 1.30 -8.43 -0.08
N ALA A 44 0.74 -7.22 -0.04
CA ALA A 44 0.31 -6.58 1.20
C ALA A 44 -0.93 -5.70 1.00
N LEU A 45 -1.76 -5.60 2.04
CA LEU A 45 -2.82 -4.61 2.18
C LEU A 45 -2.35 -3.53 3.16
N VAL A 46 -2.28 -2.28 2.71
CA VAL A 46 -1.74 -1.17 3.49
C VAL A 46 -2.74 -0.03 3.58
N ALA A 47 -2.94 0.50 4.78
CA ALA A 47 -3.79 1.68 5.02
C ALA A 47 -3.01 2.88 5.53
N GLY A 48 -3.48 4.06 5.15
CA GLY A 48 -2.96 5.33 5.62
C GLY A 48 -3.40 5.69 7.04
N PRO A 49 -3.36 6.98 7.43
CA PRO A 49 -3.78 7.45 8.75
C PRO A 49 -5.30 7.40 8.97
N ASN A 50 -6.10 7.29 7.92
CA ASN A 50 -7.56 7.20 7.93
C ASN A 50 -8.04 6.26 6.81
N ARG A 51 -9.36 6.19 6.58
CA ARG A 51 -9.97 5.29 5.59
C ARG A 51 -9.96 5.81 4.16
N ASP A 52 -9.49 7.03 3.93
CA ASP A 52 -9.39 7.63 2.60
C ASP A 52 -8.14 7.14 1.84
N TYR A 53 -7.28 6.36 2.52
CA TYR A 53 -5.99 5.92 2.01
C TYR A 53 -5.84 4.41 2.17
N LEU A 54 -5.85 3.70 1.04
CA LEU A 54 -5.70 2.25 0.98
C LEU A 54 -4.90 1.86 -0.26
N TRP A 55 -4.00 0.89 -0.12
CA TRP A 55 -3.21 0.33 -1.20
C TRP A 55 -3.15 -1.19 -1.11
N ILE A 56 -3.31 -1.85 -2.26
CA ILE A 56 -2.94 -3.24 -2.47
C ILE A 56 -1.60 -3.23 -3.20
N LEU A 57 -0.57 -3.81 -2.59
CA LEU A 57 0.79 -3.83 -3.11
C LEU A 57 1.18 -5.26 -3.45
N ALA A 58 1.95 -5.42 -4.54
CA ALA A 58 2.44 -6.72 -4.99
C ALA A 58 3.88 -6.60 -5.50
N ARG A 59 4.67 -7.68 -5.36
CA ARG A 59 6.02 -7.78 -5.94
C ARG A 59 5.99 -8.02 -7.46
N THR A 60 4.88 -8.53 -7.97
CA THR A 60 4.63 -8.72 -9.39
C THR A 60 3.66 -7.65 -9.92
N PRO A 61 3.74 -7.29 -11.21
CA PRO A 61 2.82 -6.33 -11.83
C PRO A 61 1.35 -6.76 -11.82
N THR A 62 1.08 -8.05 -11.64
CA THR A 62 -0.27 -8.59 -11.56
C THR A 62 -0.38 -9.54 -10.38
N LEU A 63 -1.53 -9.52 -9.71
CA LEU A 63 -1.93 -10.49 -8.72
C LEU A 63 -2.79 -11.58 -9.37
N GLU A 64 -2.83 -12.75 -8.75
CA GLU A 64 -3.84 -13.75 -9.07
C GLU A 64 -5.23 -13.21 -8.68
N GLY A 65 -6.24 -13.45 -9.52
CA GLY A 65 -7.54 -12.79 -9.38
C GLY A 65 -8.31 -13.15 -8.12
N ASP A 66 -8.03 -14.30 -7.53
CA ASP A 66 -8.58 -14.74 -6.24
C ASP A 66 -7.95 -13.99 -5.05
N VAL A 67 -6.64 -13.76 -5.09
CA VAL A 67 -5.91 -12.99 -4.08
C VAL A 67 -6.40 -11.54 -4.07
N GLU A 68 -6.49 -10.90 -5.23
CA GLU A 68 -6.94 -9.51 -5.31
C GLU A 68 -8.37 -9.34 -4.77
N GLN A 69 -9.29 -10.22 -5.16
CA GLN A 69 -10.66 -10.20 -4.67
C GLN A 69 -10.74 -10.40 -3.15
N ARG A 70 -9.92 -11.31 -2.59
CA ARG A 70 -9.84 -11.52 -1.14
C ARG A 70 -9.38 -10.25 -0.43
N LEU A 71 -8.39 -9.54 -0.96
CA LEU A 71 -7.89 -8.30 -0.34
C LEU A 71 -8.91 -7.17 -0.41
N ARG A 72 -9.65 -7.05 -1.51
CA ARG A 72 -10.77 -6.10 -1.63
C ARG A 72 -11.88 -6.46 -0.63
N GLN A 73 -12.24 -7.73 -0.51
CA GLN A 73 -13.23 -8.16 0.47
C GLN A 73 -12.77 -7.84 1.90
N ARG A 74 -11.51 -8.12 2.22
CA ARG A 74 -10.94 -7.77 3.53
C ARG A 74 -11.01 -6.28 3.82
N ALA A 75 -10.66 -5.45 2.84
CA ALA A 75 -10.75 -4.01 2.99
C ALA A 75 -12.19 -3.53 3.23
N ALA A 76 -13.17 -4.12 2.55
CA ALA A 76 -14.59 -3.83 2.77
C ALA A 76 -15.05 -4.23 4.18
N GLU A 77 -14.60 -5.37 4.72
CA GLU A 77 -14.86 -5.79 6.11
C GLU A 77 -14.30 -4.81 7.16
N LEU A 78 -13.30 -4.01 6.78
CA LEU A 78 -12.68 -2.98 7.62
C LEU A 78 -13.28 -1.58 7.39
N ASP A 79 -14.39 -1.50 6.63
CA ASP A 79 -15.13 -0.30 6.27
C ASP A 79 -14.36 0.68 5.35
N PHE A 80 -13.45 0.19 4.51
CA PHE A 80 -12.85 1.02 3.46
C PHE A 80 -13.77 1.14 2.24
N PRO A 81 -13.80 2.29 1.55
CA PRO A 81 -14.58 2.49 0.32
C PRO A 81 -13.90 1.80 -0.87
N THR A 82 -14.05 0.47 -0.97
CA THR A 82 -13.34 -0.34 -1.98
C THR A 82 -13.80 -0.09 -3.42
N ASP A 83 -14.96 0.54 -3.60
CA ASP A 83 -15.47 1.00 -4.89
C ASP A 83 -14.73 2.23 -5.43
N GLU A 84 -14.00 2.95 -4.57
CA GLU A 84 -13.14 4.09 -4.96
C GLU A 84 -11.72 3.64 -5.34
N LEU A 85 -11.39 2.34 -5.23
CA LEU A 85 -10.08 1.82 -5.63
C LEU A 85 -9.85 2.04 -7.12
N ILE A 86 -8.66 2.57 -7.43
CA ILE A 86 -8.21 2.79 -8.81
C ILE A 86 -7.33 1.61 -9.23
N ASP A 87 -7.71 0.95 -10.31
CA ASP A 87 -6.89 -0.08 -10.95
C ASP A 87 -5.75 0.57 -11.73
N VAL A 88 -4.56 0.57 -11.12
CA VAL A 88 -3.36 1.15 -11.72
C VAL A 88 -2.86 0.23 -12.84
N VAL A 89 -2.67 0.78 -14.04
CA VAL A 89 -2.04 0.07 -15.16
C VAL A 89 -0.57 -0.15 -14.85
N GLN A 90 -0.10 -1.40 -14.90
CA GLN A 90 1.25 -1.82 -14.49
C GLN A 90 2.16 -2.13 -15.69
N ASP A 91 1.93 -1.52 -16.84
CA ASP A 91 2.75 -1.76 -18.03
C ASP A 91 4.22 -1.33 -17.82
N GLN A 92 5.15 -2.14 -18.31
CA GLN A 92 6.57 -2.13 -17.93
C GLN A 92 7.40 -0.93 -18.43
N THR A 93 6.78 0.19 -18.81
CA THR A 93 7.54 1.36 -19.28
C THR A 93 7.55 2.45 -18.23
N CYS A 94 8.49 2.35 -17.29
CA CYS A 94 9.12 3.56 -16.78
C CYS A 94 9.93 4.16 -17.95
N PRO A 95 9.55 5.30 -18.53
CA PRO A 95 10.33 5.92 -19.59
C PRO A 95 11.64 6.44 -18.96
N GLY A 96 12.78 5.86 -19.34
CA GLY A 96 14.10 6.43 -19.09
C GLY A 96 14.97 5.77 -18.00
N ARG A 97 14.86 4.46 -17.78
CA ARG A 97 15.98 3.71 -17.18
C ARG A 97 16.93 3.20 -18.26
#